data_AF-A0A9P1CJD0-F1
#
_entry.id   AF-A0A9P1CJD0-F1
#
_cell.length_a   1.000
_cell.length_b   1.000
_cell.length_c   1.000
_cell.angle_alpha   90.00
_cell.angle_beta   90.00
_cell.angle_gamma   90.00
#
_symmetry.space_group_name_H-M   'P 1'
#
loop_
_entity.id
_entity.type
_entity.pdbx_description
1 polymer ?
#
loop_
_entity_poly.entity_id
_entity_poly.type
_entity_poly.pdbx_seq_one_letter_code
_entity_poly.pdbx_strand_id
1 'polypeptide(L)'
;KFNIDYDIFAGLETPGFIKILTKAELVLMTTTEDLQDPAPPDVLEVYQKAGVHFVGVGPLLDQTGALRAAVHKFETGVTSSSSADVLKQVREAKEAGRRVVYASMGTVLTGDSPDFGWTVKTQRAEGRRKGLTGKQLCQAAFGAVFDAFGENSPPSEAPLIVMSTGPQPDALENLEVPENAVCVPEVPQVDLLRCGVDVFLTHFGQNSFMESLSVGIPMVGCPGFADQPANAQKAQAMGVALQVDRPVPEDGEEPAAMQQYRKEV
;
A
#
# COMPACT_ATOMS: atom_id res chain seq x y z
N LYS A 1 -21.66 -6.71 3.77
CA LYS A 1 -21.88 -7.39 2.46
C LYS A 1 -21.57 -6.37 1.37
N PHE A 2 -20.30 -6.21 1.01
CA PHE A 2 -19.89 -5.30 -0.05
C PHE A 2 -19.37 -6.17 -1.20
N ASN A 3 -20.25 -6.46 -2.16
CA ASN A 3 -19.88 -7.03 -3.46
C ASN A 3 -19.48 -5.86 -4.35
N ILE A 4 -18.19 -5.75 -4.65
CA ILE A 4 -17.71 -4.96 -5.77
C ILE A 4 -17.28 -5.97 -6.83
N ASP A 5 -18.11 -6.13 -7.87
CA ASP A 5 -17.78 -6.90 -9.07
C ASP A 5 -16.66 -6.19 -9.82
N TYR A 6 -15.43 -6.64 -9.60
CA TYR A 6 -14.32 -6.39 -10.52
C TYR A 6 -14.35 -7.47 -11.59
N ASP A 7 -14.87 -7.12 -12.77
CA ASP A 7 -14.72 -7.97 -13.96
C ASP A 7 -13.30 -7.81 -14.54
N ILE A 8 -12.32 -8.40 -13.83
CA ILE A 8 -10.97 -8.68 -14.34
C ILE A 8 -10.92 -10.06 -15.03
N PHE A 9 -12.07 -10.74 -15.10
CA PHE A 9 -12.22 -12.14 -15.46
C PHE A 9 -13.08 -12.34 -16.72
N ALA A 10 -13.36 -11.29 -17.50
CA ALA A 10 -14.10 -11.43 -18.75
C ALA A 10 -13.41 -12.43 -19.69
N GLY A 11 -13.89 -13.68 -19.71
CA GLY A 11 -13.33 -14.82 -20.44
C GLY A 11 -12.62 -15.89 -19.60
N LEU A 12 -12.46 -15.69 -18.29
CA LEU A 12 -12.06 -16.72 -17.32
C LEU A 12 -13.34 -17.34 -16.73
N GLU A 13 -13.54 -18.63 -16.96
CA GLU A 13 -14.77 -19.37 -16.59
C GLU A 13 -15.06 -19.37 -15.07
N THR A 14 -14.12 -18.91 -14.23
CA THR A 14 -14.28 -18.82 -12.77
C THR A 14 -13.42 -17.69 -12.18
N PRO A 15 -13.95 -16.82 -11.28
CA PRO A 15 -13.15 -15.85 -10.55
C PRO A 15 -12.01 -16.51 -9.78
N GLY A 16 -10.80 -15.94 -9.83
CA GLY A 16 -9.61 -16.46 -9.17
C GLY A 16 -8.86 -17.56 -9.92
N PHE A 17 -9.40 -18.05 -11.05
CA PHE A 17 -8.67 -19.00 -11.91
C PHE A 17 -7.68 -18.28 -12.83
N ILE A 18 -6.39 -18.60 -12.68
CA ILE A 18 -5.31 -18.17 -13.55
C ILE A 18 -4.77 -19.38 -14.30
N LYS A 19 -5.10 -19.49 -15.59
CA LYS A 19 -4.74 -20.63 -16.45
C LYS A 19 -3.23 -20.88 -16.54
N ILE A 20 -2.39 -19.84 -16.47
CA ILE A 20 -0.94 -20.05 -16.56
C ILE A 20 -0.39 -20.86 -15.38
N LEU A 21 -1.05 -20.79 -14.21
CA LEU A 21 -0.63 -21.54 -13.02
C LEU A 21 -0.83 -23.05 -13.17
N THR A 22 -1.73 -23.52 -14.04
CA THR A 22 -1.90 -24.96 -14.31
C THR A 22 -0.71 -25.58 -15.05
N LYS A 23 0.30 -24.78 -15.41
CA LYS A 23 1.55 -25.26 -16.03
C LYS A 23 2.69 -25.39 -15.03
N ALA A 24 2.47 -25.03 -13.76
CA ALA A 24 3.46 -25.13 -12.70
C ALA A 24 3.12 -26.31 -11.79
N GLU A 25 4.13 -27.07 -11.38
CA GLU A 25 3.97 -28.10 -10.33
C GLU A 25 3.89 -27.46 -8.94
N LEU A 26 4.61 -26.35 -8.73
CA LEU A 26 4.68 -25.62 -7.47
C LEU A 26 4.47 -24.12 -7.71
N VAL A 27 3.57 -23.52 -6.93
CA VAL A 27 3.31 -22.08 -6.89
C VAL A 27 3.58 -21.57 -5.48
N LEU A 28 4.58 -20.70 -5.35
CA LEU A 28 4.88 -20.03 -4.09
C LEU A 28 4.05 -18.76 -3.97
N MET A 29 3.36 -18.59 -2.85
CA MET A 29 2.55 -17.41 -2.56
C MET A 29 3.12 -16.66 -1.37
N THR A 30 3.19 -15.34 -1.49
CA THR A 30 3.65 -14.44 -0.42
C THR A 30 2.54 -14.20 0.60
N THR A 31 2.13 -15.29 1.26
CA THR A 31 1.11 -15.34 2.32
C THR A 31 1.41 -16.49 3.27
N THR A 32 0.69 -16.60 4.37
CA THR A 32 0.67 -17.79 5.24
C THR A 32 -0.63 -18.57 5.03
N GLU A 33 -0.66 -19.83 5.46
CA GLU A 33 -1.86 -20.68 5.38
C GLU A 33 -3.06 -20.02 6.08
N ASP A 34 -2.83 -19.39 7.24
CA ASP A 34 -3.87 -18.69 8.02
C ASP A 34 -4.45 -17.45 7.32
N LEU A 35 -3.73 -16.87 6.34
CA LEU A 35 -4.11 -15.63 5.66
C LEU A 35 -4.50 -15.86 4.19
N GLN A 36 -4.45 -17.11 3.74
CA GLN A 36 -4.83 -17.49 2.39
C GLN A 36 -6.35 -17.35 2.20
N ASP A 37 -6.75 -16.65 1.15
CA ASP A 37 -8.16 -16.62 0.77
C ASP A 37 -8.59 -18.01 0.27
N PRO A 38 -9.71 -18.56 0.76
CA PRO A 38 -10.17 -19.86 0.31
C PRO A 38 -10.54 -19.79 -1.18
N ALA A 39 -9.92 -20.64 -1.98
CA ALA A 39 -10.29 -20.79 -3.38
C ALA A 39 -11.63 -21.54 -3.49
N PRO A 40 -12.50 -21.17 -4.44
CA PRO A 40 -13.71 -21.92 -4.72
C PRO A 40 -13.41 -23.41 -4.99
N PRO A 41 -14.26 -24.36 -4.53
CA PRO A 41 -14.00 -25.80 -4.66
C PRO A 41 -13.77 -26.26 -6.11
N ASP A 42 -14.47 -25.67 -7.07
CA ASP A 42 -14.32 -25.92 -8.50
C ASP A 42 -12.95 -25.45 -9.04
N VAL A 43 -12.46 -24.29 -8.59
CA VAL A 43 -11.11 -23.80 -8.91
C VAL A 43 -10.04 -24.72 -8.31
N LEU A 44 -10.21 -25.13 -7.06
CA LEU A 44 -9.29 -26.06 -6.39
C LEU A 44 -9.22 -27.39 -7.13
N GLU A 45 -10.35 -27.93 -7.58
CA GLU A 45 -10.39 -29.18 -8.34
C GLU A 45 -9.61 -29.08 -9.65
N VAL A 46 -9.71 -27.94 -10.37
CA VAL A 46 -8.94 -27.71 -11.60
C VAL A 46 -7.43 -27.72 -11.32
N TYR A 47 -6.98 -27.03 -10.27
CA TYR A 47 -5.57 -27.00 -9.92
C TYR A 47 -5.05 -28.35 -9.42
N GLN A 48 -5.84 -29.08 -8.63
CA GLN A 48 -5.52 -30.43 -8.19
C GLN A 48 -5.39 -31.40 -9.37
N LYS A 49 -6.32 -31.36 -10.33
CA LYS A 49 -6.25 -32.16 -11.57
C LYS A 49 -5.02 -31.84 -12.41
N ALA A 50 -4.58 -30.59 -12.40
CA ALA A 50 -3.36 -30.15 -13.06
C ALA A 50 -2.07 -30.46 -12.29
N GLY A 51 -2.16 -31.03 -11.07
CA GLY A 51 -1.00 -31.35 -10.24
C GLY A 51 -0.32 -30.12 -9.64
N VAL A 52 -1.04 -29.01 -9.49
CA VAL A 52 -0.47 -27.76 -8.95
C VAL A 52 -0.53 -27.78 -7.42
N HIS A 53 0.61 -27.54 -6.80
CA HIS A 53 0.73 -27.37 -5.35
C HIS A 53 0.97 -25.90 -5.00
N PHE A 54 0.14 -25.34 -4.12
CA PHE A 54 0.32 -23.99 -3.59
C PHE A 54 1.00 -24.05 -2.22
N VAL A 55 2.01 -23.20 -2.01
CA VAL A 55 2.71 -23.10 -0.73
C VAL A 55 2.82 -21.63 -0.32
N GLY A 56 2.26 -21.30 0.84
CA GLY A 56 2.46 -20.00 1.48
C GLY A 56 3.85 -19.94 2.12
N VAL A 57 4.66 -18.95 1.72
CA VAL A 57 6.04 -18.78 2.22
C VAL A 57 6.23 -17.56 3.11
N GLY A 58 5.14 -16.84 3.43
CA GLY A 58 5.21 -15.59 4.19
C GLY A 58 5.73 -14.40 3.36
N PRO A 59 6.19 -13.32 4.01
CA PRO A 59 6.78 -12.18 3.30
C PRO A 59 8.11 -12.53 2.63
N LEU A 60 8.36 -11.93 1.46
CA LEU A 60 9.69 -11.95 0.83
C LEU A 60 10.59 -10.93 1.53
N LEU A 61 11.08 -11.29 2.71
CA LEU A 61 12.05 -10.49 3.43
C LEU A 61 13.38 -10.53 2.69
N ASP A 62 13.99 -9.36 2.51
CA ASP A 62 15.29 -9.28 1.88
C ASP A 62 16.39 -9.90 2.76
N GLN A 63 17.43 -10.34 2.07
CA GLN A 63 18.78 -10.39 2.63
C GLN A 63 19.51 -9.13 2.17
N THR A 64 20.44 -8.63 2.98
CA THR A 64 21.28 -7.49 2.61
C THR A 64 21.86 -7.66 1.19
N GLY A 65 21.47 -6.80 0.26
CA GLY A 65 21.91 -6.84 -1.15
C GLY A 65 20.94 -7.47 -2.17
N ALA A 66 19.74 -7.89 -1.77
CA ALA A 66 18.74 -8.42 -2.70
C ALA A 66 18.10 -7.32 -3.57
N LEU A 67 18.02 -7.54 -4.89
CA LEU A 67 17.33 -6.65 -5.84
C LEU A 67 15.81 -6.91 -5.79
N ARG A 68 15.00 -5.86 -5.64
CA ARG A 68 13.53 -5.98 -5.64
C ARG A 68 12.98 -6.05 -7.06
N ALA A 69 12.04 -6.96 -7.28
CA ALA A 69 11.31 -7.14 -8.54
C ALA A 69 10.19 -6.11 -8.71
N ALA A 70 10.47 -4.81 -8.57
CA ALA A 70 9.55 -3.72 -8.93
C ALA A 70 10.26 -2.36 -8.88
N VAL A 71 11.50 -2.26 -9.35
CA VAL A 71 12.12 -0.94 -9.53
C VAL A 71 11.57 -0.37 -10.83
N HIS A 72 10.50 0.44 -10.74
CA HIS A 72 10.24 1.42 -11.78
C HIS A 72 11.54 2.20 -11.98
N LYS A 73 12.01 2.34 -13.22
CA LYS A 73 13.23 3.10 -13.52
C LYS A 73 12.99 4.57 -13.14
N PHE A 74 13.36 4.96 -11.93
CA PHE A 74 13.36 6.35 -11.51
C PHE A 74 14.46 7.09 -12.29
N GLU A 75 14.11 8.19 -12.96
CA GLU A 75 15.12 9.05 -13.57
C GLU A 75 16.01 9.65 -12.48
N THR A 76 17.31 9.46 -12.62
CA THR A 76 18.35 9.94 -11.71
C THR A 76 18.45 11.47 -11.79
N GLY A 77 17.61 12.18 -11.03
CA GLY A 77 17.58 13.64 -11.11
C GLY A 77 17.19 14.40 -9.84
N VAL A 78 16.62 13.75 -8.82
CA VAL A 78 16.21 14.44 -7.60
C VAL A 78 17.15 14.11 -6.46
N THR A 79 17.91 15.12 -6.01
CA THR A 79 18.74 15.09 -4.80
C THR A 79 17.84 14.88 -3.57
N SER A 80 17.55 13.63 -3.25
CA SER A 80 16.86 13.23 -2.02
C SER A 80 17.84 12.48 -1.11
N SER A 81 17.66 12.62 0.21
CA SER A 81 18.50 11.96 1.21
C SER A 81 18.64 10.47 0.87
N SER A 82 19.85 9.93 0.93
CA SER A 82 20.06 8.53 0.59
C SER A 82 19.20 7.64 1.50
N SER A 83 18.81 6.45 1.04
CA SER A 83 18.08 5.47 1.86
C SER A 83 18.75 5.19 3.22
N ALA A 84 20.08 5.32 3.29
CA ALA A 84 20.85 5.21 4.53
C ALA A 84 20.57 6.37 5.50
N ASP A 85 20.36 7.58 4.99
CA ASP A 85 20.05 8.76 5.80
C ASP A 85 18.67 8.68 6.45
N VAL A 86 17.68 8.11 5.75
CA VAL A 86 16.33 7.89 6.32
C VAL A 86 16.39 6.88 7.46
N LEU A 87 17.05 5.75 7.27
CA LEU A 87 17.20 4.75 8.33
C LEU A 87 17.95 5.30 9.55
N LYS A 88 18.96 6.14 9.32
CA LYS A 88 19.68 6.83 10.39
C LYS A 88 18.75 7.74 11.20
N GLN A 89 17.96 8.58 10.53
CA GLN A 89 16.99 9.46 11.20
C GLN A 89 15.94 8.69 12.00
N VAL A 90 15.46 7.56 11.48
CA VAL A 90 14.54 6.67 12.23
C VAL A 90 15.19 6.17 13.51
N ARG A 91 16.43 5.67 13.45
CA ARG A 91 17.15 5.20 14.65
C ARG A 91 17.36 6.31 15.67
N GLU A 92 17.81 7.49 15.22
CA GLU A 92 17.99 8.66 16.09
C GLU A 92 16.67 9.09 16.75
N ALA A 93 15.55 9.05 16.01
CA ALA A 93 14.23 9.33 16.56
C ALA A 93 13.85 8.31 17.65
N LYS A 94 14.07 7.01 17.41
CA LYS A 94 13.79 5.96 18.42
C LYS A 94 14.67 6.07 19.64
N GLU A 95 15.97 6.36 19.47
CA GLU A 95 16.90 6.60 20.57
C GLU A 95 16.51 7.81 21.42
N ALA A 96 15.96 8.85 20.78
CA ALA A 96 15.38 10.01 21.45
C ALA A 96 13.98 9.75 22.06
N GLY A 97 13.44 8.53 21.95
CA GLY A 97 12.12 8.17 22.47
C GLY A 97 10.94 8.69 21.65
N ARG A 98 11.19 9.22 20.44
CA ARG A 98 10.16 9.71 19.54
C ARG A 98 9.44 8.54 18.85
N ARG A 99 8.16 8.73 18.57
CA ARG A 99 7.38 7.79 17.74
C ARG A 99 7.73 7.96 16.26
N VAL A 100 7.59 6.90 15.49
CA VAL A 100 7.83 6.89 14.04
C VAL A 100 6.56 6.49 13.32
N VAL A 101 6.04 7.40 12.49
CA VAL A 101 4.89 7.18 11.62
C VAL A 101 5.40 6.94 10.22
N TYR A 102 5.01 5.83 9.59
CA TYR A 102 5.35 5.54 8.20
C TYR A 102 4.11 5.61 7.32
N ALA A 103 4.24 6.17 6.11
CA ALA A 103 3.17 6.21 5.12
C ALA A 103 3.68 5.81 3.72
N SER A 104 2.93 4.93 3.05
CA SER A 104 3.22 4.50 1.66
C SER A 104 1.98 3.97 0.97
N MET A 105 1.68 4.46 -0.23
CA MET A 105 0.51 4.05 -1.02
C MET A 105 0.86 3.05 -2.13
N GLY A 106 2.04 2.44 -2.08
CA GLY A 106 2.47 1.43 -3.05
C GLY A 106 2.89 2.01 -4.40
N THR A 107 3.58 1.20 -5.21
CA THR A 107 4.20 1.64 -6.46
C THR A 107 3.24 1.78 -7.63
N VAL A 108 2.09 1.08 -7.59
CA VAL A 108 1.12 1.13 -8.68
C VAL A 108 0.26 2.39 -8.59
N LEU A 109 -0.33 2.69 -7.44
CA LEU A 109 -1.13 3.91 -7.24
C LEU A 109 -0.30 5.18 -7.45
N THR A 110 0.95 5.16 -7.00
CA THR A 110 1.90 6.27 -7.16
C THR A 110 2.62 6.24 -8.51
N GLY A 111 2.40 5.23 -9.35
CA GLY A 111 3.09 5.08 -10.64
C GLY A 111 2.23 5.43 -11.85
N ASP A 112 2.76 5.16 -13.04
CA ASP A 112 2.11 5.50 -14.33
C ASP A 112 1.25 4.36 -14.91
N SER A 113 0.75 3.46 -14.05
CA SER A 113 -0.10 2.37 -14.51
C SER A 113 -1.33 2.91 -15.26
N PRO A 114 -1.61 2.44 -16.49
CA PRO A 114 -2.72 2.96 -17.30
C PRO A 114 -4.10 2.60 -16.71
N ASP A 115 -4.15 1.63 -15.81
CA ASP A 115 -5.41 1.13 -15.22
C ASP A 115 -5.62 1.56 -13.77
N PHE A 116 -4.53 1.82 -13.04
CA PHE A 116 -4.60 2.07 -11.60
C PHE A 116 -3.68 3.18 -11.10
N GLY A 117 -2.94 3.82 -12.01
CA GLY A 117 -1.89 4.77 -11.67
C GLY A 117 -2.38 6.16 -11.25
N TRP A 118 -1.40 7.05 -11.15
CA TRP A 118 -1.50 8.39 -10.58
C TRP A 118 -2.66 9.21 -11.15
N THR A 119 -2.83 9.20 -12.47
CA THR A 119 -3.86 10.00 -13.15
C THR A 119 -5.19 9.25 -13.34
N VAL A 120 -5.30 8.02 -12.84
CA VAL A 120 -6.38 7.10 -13.20
C VAL A 120 -7.45 7.02 -12.12
N LYS A 121 -8.70 7.26 -12.53
CA LYS A 121 -9.92 6.89 -11.78
C LYS A 121 -10.17 5.39 -11.91
N THR A 122 -10.20 4.65 -10.81
CA THR A 122 -10.17 3.17 -10.84
C THR A 122 -11.54 2.50 -10.86
N GLN A 123 -12.61 3.19 -10.48
CA GLN A 123 -13.95 2.62 -10.47
C GLN A 123 -14.60 2.77 -11.84
N ARG A 124 -15.26 1.71 -12.34
CA ARG A 124 -16.03 1.76 -13.57
C ARG A 124 -17.52 1.73 -13.24
N ALA A 125 -18.27 2.72 -13.72
CA ALA A 125 -19.73 2.71 -13.69
C ALA A 125 -20.24 3.16 -15.06
N GLU A 126 -21.20 2.41 -15.63
CA GLU A 126 -21.82 2.73 -16.92
C GLU A 126 -20.81 2.93 -18.07
N GLY A 127 -19.72 2.16 -18.06
CA GLY A 127 -18.66 2.25 -19.07
C GLY A 127 -17.70 3.44 -18.92
N ARG A 128 -17.86 4.27 -17.89
CA ARG A 128 -16.98 5.41 -17.57
C ARG A 128 -16.14 5.14 -16.33
N ARG A 129 -14.93 5.71 -16.28
CA ARG A 129 -14.09 5.70 -15.08
C ARG A 129 -14.52 6.85 -14.15
N LYS A 130 -14.86 6.54 -12.89
CA LYS A 130 -15.30 7.50 -11.86
C LYS A 130 -14.54 7.34 -10.53
N GLY A 131 -14.78 8.26 -9.60
CA GLY A 131 -14.11 8.33 -8.30
C GLY A 131 -12.82 9.14 -8.31
N LEU A 132 -12.06 9.05 -7.22
CA LEU A 132 -10.76 9.74 -7.10
C LEU A 132 -9.70 9.10 -8.01
N THR A 133 -8.73 9.91 -8.47
CA THR A 133 -7.50 9.40 -9.10
C THR A 133 -6.50 8.84 -8.07
N GLY A 134 -5.44 8.16 -8.53
CA GLY A 134 -4.32 7.78 -7.66
C GLY A 134 -3.70 8.98 -6.93
N LYS A 135 -3.47 10.09 -7.65
CA LYS A 135 -2.98 11.36 -7.12
C LYS A 135 -3.86 11.88 -5.98
N GLN A 136 -5.15 12.02 -6.25
CA GLN A 136 -6.11 12.57 -5.28
C GLN A 136 -6.20 11.71 -4.02
N LEU A 137 -6.23 10.38 -4.17
CA LEU A 137 -6.25 9.45 -3.05
C LEU A 137 -4.97 9.54 -2.21
N CYS A 138 -3.80 9.53 -2.86
CA CYS A 138 -2.51 9.59 -2.17
C CYS A 138 -2.33 10.93 -1.47
N GLN A 139 -2.62 12.05 -2.13
CA GLN A 139 -2.51 13.39 -1.53
C GLN A 139 -3.44 13.56 -0.33
N ALA A 140 -4.66 13.02 -0.39
CA ALA A 140 -5.58 13.06 0.75
C ALA A 140 -5.07 12.20 1.92
N ALA A 141 -4.55 10.99 1.66
CA ALA A 141 -3.97 10.13 2.69
C ALA A 141 -2.70 10.72 3.31
N PHE A 142 -1.79 11.28 2.49
CA PHE A 142 -0.57 11.94 2.96
C PHE A 142 -0.90 13.20 3.76
N GLY A 143 -1.85 14.00 3.29
CA GLY A 143 -2.34 15.16 4.01
C GLY A 143 -2.95 14.81 5.37
N ALA A 144 -3.63 13.66 5.50
CA ALA A 144 -4.19 13.19 6.77
C ALA A 144 -3.08 12.87 7.79
N VAL A 145 -2.00 12.23 7.33
CA VAL A 145 -0.81 11.97 8.18
C VAL A 145 -0.20 13.29 8.67
N PHE A 146 -0.10 14.29 7.80
CA PHE A 146 0.40 15.61 8.20
C PHE A 146 -0.56 16.34 9.15
N ASP A 147 -1.88 16.24 8.97
CA ASP A 147 -2.84 16.85 9.89
C ASP A 147 -2.78 16.19 11.28
N ALA A 148 -2.60 14.87 11.32
CA ALA A 148 -2.61 14.10 12.56
C ALA A 148 -1.30 14.20 13.35
N PHE A 149 -0.16 14.25 12.66
CA PHE A 149 1.16 14.11 13.29
C PHE A 149 2.14 15.23 12.95
N GLY A 150 1.78 16.17 12.08
CA GLY A 150 2.64 17.27 11.67
C GLY A 150 2.78 18.30 12.78
N GLU A 151 4.01 18.69 13.07
CA GLU A 151 4.31 19.75 14.02
C GLU A 151 5.33 20.73 13.44
N ASN A 152 5.08 22.02 13.67
CA ASN A 152 5.98 23.12 13.32
C ASN A 152 6.74 23.63 14.56
N SER A 153 6.95 22.75 15.54
CA SER A 153 7.66 23.00 16.80
C SER A 153 8.87 22.04 16.88
N PRO A 154 9.91 22.38 17.67
CA PRO A 154 11.19 21.70 17.59
C PRO A 154 11.08 20.17 17.67
N PRO A 155 11.80 19.41 16.82
CA PRO A 155 11.59 17.98 16.63
C PRO A 155 11.77 17.07 17.85
N SER A 156 12.18 17.57 19.01
CA SER A 156 12.53 16.73 20.15
C SER A 156 11.34 15.98 20.76
N GLU A 157 10.10 16.45 20.55
CA GLU A 157 8.89 15.82 21.13
C GLU A 157 7.94 15.27 20.06
N ALA A 158 7.92 15.85 18.86
CA ALA A 158 7.05 15.42 17.77
C ALA A 158 7.43 14.02 17.22
N PRO A 159 6.48 13.20 16.77
CA PRO A 159 6.79 11.98 16.03
C PRO A 159 7.61 12.30 14.77
N LEU A 160 8.45 11.37 14.33
CA LEU A 160 9.07 11.45 13.00
C LEU A 160 8.09 10.86 11.98
N ILE A 161 7.73 11.64 10.96
CA ILE A 161 6.96 11.13 9.82
C ILE A 161 7.94 10.72 8.73
N VAL A 162 7.85 9.49 8.25
CA VAL A 162 8.54 9.03 7.04
C VAL A 162 7.50 8.72 5.98
N MET A 163 7.66 9.30 4.80
CA MET A 163 6.69 9.15 3.71
C MET A 163 7.38 8.70 2.44
N SER A 164 6.92 7.56 1.89
CA SER A 164 7.30 7.11 0.56
C SER A 164 6.30 7.67 -0.45
N THR A 165 6.70 8.72 -1.17
CA THR A 165 5.81 9.47 -2.07
C THR A 165 5.61 8.81 -3.43
N GLY A 166 6.51 7.90 -3.80
CA GLY A 166 6.57 7.34 -5.16
C GLY A 166 7.22 8.30 -6.16
N PRO A 167 7.21 7.95 -7.46
CA PRO A 167 7.98 8.64 -8.51
C PRO A 167 7.47 10.03 -8.88
N GLN A 168 6.24 10.38 -8.51
CA GLN A 168 5.54 11.52 -9.09
C GLN A 168 6.04 12.83 -8.47
N PRO A 169 6.50 13.80 -9.28
CA PRO A 169 7.08 15.04 -8.75
C PRO A 169 6.04 15.94 -8.06
N ASP A 170 4.76 15.75 -8.40
CA ASP A 170 3.62 16.47 -7.83
C ASP A 170 2.95 15.70 -6.68
N ALA A 171 3.61 14.68 -6.11
CA ALA A 171 3.07 13.87 -5.03
C ALA A 171 2.64 14.67 -3.80
N LEU A 172 3.34 15.76 -3.50
CA LEU A 172 3.07 16.65 -2.37
C LEU A 172 2.52 18.02 -2.81
N GLU A 173 2.15 18.17 -4.08
CA GLU A 173 1.56 19.42 -4.57
C GLU A 173 0.30 19.75 -3.76
N ASN A 174 0.21 20.99 -3.27
CA ASN A 174 -0.87 21.49 -2.39
C ASN A 174 -0.88 20.92 -0.97
N LEU A 175 0.20 20.27 -0.52
CA LEU A 175 0.39 19.88 0.88
C LEU A 175 1.50 20.72 1.52
N GLU A 176 1.25 21.22 2.72
CA GLU A 176 2.28 21.82 3.56
C GLU A 176 3.01 20.71 4.31
N VAL A 177 4.26 20.44 3.92
CA VAL A 177 5.08 19.39 4.54
C VAL A 177 5.59 19.91 5.89
N PRO A 178 5.26 19.25 7.01
CA PRO A 178 5.68 19.73 8.33
C PRO A 178 7.18 19.46 8.57
N GLU A 179 7.80 20.20 9.49
CA GLU A 179 9.25 20.12 9.75
C GLU A 179 9.70 18.75 10.26
N ASN A 180 8.81 17.99 10.89
CA ASN A 180 9.06 16.65 11.39
C ASN A 180 8.83 15.54 10.35
N ALA A 181 8.62 15.88 9.07
CA ALA A 181 8.43 14.91 7.99
C ALA A 181 9.64 14.78 7.06
N VAL A 182 9.99 13.53 6.77
CA VAL A 182 10.97 13.13 5.76
C VAL A 182 10.22 12.46 4.62
N CYS A 183 10.04 13.18 3.52
CA CYS A 183 9.35 12.69 2.34
C CYS A 183 10.35 12.37 1.24
N VAL A 184 10.36 11.11 0.78
CA VAL A 184 11.27 10.63 -0.26
C VAL A 184 10.51 9.70 -1.22
N PRO A 185 10.95 9.54 -2.47
CA PRO A 185 10.27 8.66 -3.42
C PRO A 185 10.17 7.21 -2.93
N GLU A 186 11.26 6.68 -2.37
CA GLU A 186 11.36 5.30 -1.91
C GLU A 186 12.18 5.19 -0.61
N VAL A 187 11.87 4.14 0.17
CA VAL A 187 12.60 3.76 1.37
C VAL A 187 12.86 2.25 1.36
N PRO A 188 13.91 1.77 2.07
CA PRO A 188 14.12 0.36 2.32
C PRO A 188 13.06 -0.13 3.34
N GLN A 189 11.85 -0.38 2.86
CA GLN A 189 10.65 -0.57 3.70
C GLN A 189 10.83 -1.65 4.77
N VAL A 190 11.39 -2.81 4.43
CA VAL A 190 11.60 -3.91 5.39
C VAL A 190 12.54 -3.50 6.51
N ASP A 191 13.65 -2.86 6.18
CA ASP A 191 14.61 -2.36 7.17
C ASP A 191 14.01 -1.25 8.03
N LEU A 192 13.23 -0.36 7.43
CA LEU A 192 12.54 0.71 8.13
C LEU A 192 11.52 0.16 9.14
N LEU A 193 10.69 -0.81 8.72
CA LEU A 193 9.74 -1.50 9.59
C LEU A 193 10.46 -2.20 10.76
N ARG A 194 11.60 -2.87 10.51
CA ARG A 194 12.44 -3.50 11.54
C ARG A 194 13.12 -2.49 12.49
N CYS A 195 13.44 -1.28 12.02
CA CYS A 195 14.09 -0.25 12.83
C CYS A 195 13.15 0.36 13.90
N GLY A 196 11.84 0.20 13.75
CA GLY A 196 10.87 0.53 14.79
C GLY A 196 9.83 1.56 14.39
N VAL A 197 9.08 1.30 13.33
CA VAL A 197 7.83 2.03 13.03
C VAL A 197 6.81 1.78 14.14
N ASP A 198 6.08 2.81 14.56
CA ASP A 198 5.02 2.68 15.57
C ASP A 198 3.63 2.52 14.93
N VAL A 199 3.42 3.09 13.74
CA VAL A 199 2.19 2.90 12.94
C VAL A 199 2.50 3.06 11.45
N PHE A 200 1.85 2.25 10.61
CA PHE A 200 2.02 2.29 9.15
C PHE A 200 0.70 2.56 8.42
N LEU A 201 0.59 3.72 7.78
CA LEU A 201 -0.47 3.98 6.80
C LEU A 201 -0.10 3.34 5.47
N THR A 202 -0.94 2.43 5.00
CA THR A 202 -0.67 1.68 3.78
C THR A 202 -1.91 1.42 2.95
N HIS A 203 -1.71 1.30 1.64
CA HIS A 203 -2.72 0.81 0.71
C HIS A 203 -3.05 -0.69 0.85
N PHE A 204 -2.40 -1.45 1.74
CA PHE A 204 -2.65 -2.89 1.97
C PHE A 204 -2.34 -3.83 0.78
N GLY A 205 -1.40 -3.45 -0.10
CA GLY A 205 -0.85 -4.42 -1.05
C GLY A 205 -0.22 -5.62 -0.33
N GLN A 206 -0.37 -6.83 -0.90
CA GLN A 206 0.00 -8.09 -0.24
C GLN A 206 1.40 -8.08 0.42
N ASN A 207 2.42 -7.54 -0.25
CA ASN A 207 3.78 -7.53 0.30
C ASN A 207 3.89 -6.66 1.56
N SER A 208 3.43 -5.39 1.50
CA SER A 208 3.46 -4.49 2.66
C SER A 208 2.65 -5.05 3.83
N PHE A 209 1.52 -5.71 3.54
CA PHE A 209 0.71 -6.36 4.57
C PHE A 209 1.50 -7.46 5.29
N MET A 210 2.09 -8.40 4.54
CA MET A 210 2.88 -9.50 5.14
C MET A 210 4.14 -9.02 5.86
N GLU A 211 4.85 -8.05 5.30
CA GLU A 211 6.05 -7.46 5.91
C GLU A 211 5.70 -6.82 7.27
N SER A 212 4.60 -6.08 7.33
CA SER A 212 4.16 -5.39 8.55
C SER A 212 3.70 -6.36 9.64
N LEU A 213 2.96 -7.42 9.26
CA LEU A 213 2.58 -8.48 10.19
C LEU A 213 3.80 -9.20 10.78
N SER A 214 4.85 -9.41 9.99
CA SER A 214 6.05 -10.13 10.44
C SER A 214 6.83 -9.44 11.56
N VAL A 215 6.64 -8.13 11.70
CA VAL A 215 7.25 -7.31 12.75
C VAL A 215 6.21 -6.68 13.70
N GLY A 216 4.93 -7.07 13.59
CA GLY A 216 3.87 -6.66 14.50
C GLY A 216 3.50 -5.18 14.45
N ILE A 217 3.60 -4.53 13.29
CA ILE A 217 3.28 -3.11 13.14
C ILE A 217 1.77 -2.90 12.94
N PRO A 218 1.10 -2.09 13.78
CA PRO A 218 -0.29 -1.73 13.56
C PRO A 218 -0.43 -0.85 12.33
N MET A 219 -1.52 -1.03 11.59
CA MET A 219 -1.71 -0.40 10.27
C MET A 219 -3.00 0.42 10.18
N VAL A 220 -2.95 1.47 9.36
CA VAL A 220 -4.14 2.19 8.88
C VAL A 220 -4.27 1.95 7.38
N GLY A 221 -5.41 1.42 6.97
CA GLY A 221 -5.62 0.91 5.63
C GLY A 221 -6.36 1.87 4.73
N CYS A 222 -5.72 2.22 3.63
CA CYS A 222 -6.22 3.11 2.58
C CYS A 222 -6.28 2.37 1.23
N PRO A 223 -7.09 1.31 1.11
CA PRO A 223 -7.05 0.41 -0.05
C PRO A 223 -7.44 1.12 -1.35
N GLY A 224 -6.68 0.87 -2.41
CA GLY A 224 -6.89 1.45 -3.72
C GLY A 224 -7.69 0.58 -4.69
N PHE A 225 -7.27 -0.68 -4.89
CA PHE A 225 -7.83 -1.61 -5.89
C PHE A 225 -7.37 -3.07 -5.67
N ALA A 226 -7.90 -4.01 -6.46
CA ALA A 226 -7.53 -5.44 -6.47
C ALA A 226 -7.63 -6.12 -5.09
N ASP A 227 -6.53 -6.69 -4.60
CA ASP A 227 -6.41 -7.44 -3.34
C ASP A 227 -6.46 -6.55 -2.09
N GLN A 228 -6.20 -5.26 -2.26
CA GLN A 228 -6.01 -4.30 -1.17
C GLN A 228 -7.22 -4.20 -0.22
N PRO A 229 -8.49 -4.09 -0.68
CA PRO A 229 -9.63 -4.04 0.22
C PRO A 229 -9.81 -5.34 1.02
N ALA A 230 -9.57 -6.50 0.39
CA ALA A 230 -9.71 -7.80 1.06
C ALA A 230 -8.63 -7.96 2.15
N ASN A 231 -7.39 -7.55 1.87
CA ASN A 231 -6.31 -7.55 2.85
C ASN A 231 -6.58 -6.62 4.03
N ALA A 232 -7.08 -5.41 3.77
CA ALA A 232 -7.46 -4.47 4.83
C ALA A 232 -8.59 -5.03 5.72
N GLN A 233 -9.61 -5.65 5.12
CA GLN A 233 -10.70 -6.30 5.87
C GLN A 233 -10.20 -7.47 6.73
N LYS A 234 -9.30 -8.31 6.20
CA LYS A 234 -8.65 -9.39 6.97
C LYS A 234 -7.90 -8.82 8.18
N ALA A 235 -7.12 -7.76 7.96
CA ALA A 235 -6.37 -7.11 9.03
C ALA A 235 -7.27 -6.47 10.09
N GLN A 236 -8.38 -5.85 9.69
CA GLN A 236 -9.37 -5.31 10.61
C GLN A 236 -10.06 -6.42 11.43
N ALA A 237 -10.43 -7.53 10.78
CA ALA A 237 -11.03 -8.69 11.46
C ALA A 237 -10.08 -9.33 12.49
N MET A 238 -8.77 -9.29 12.24
CA MET A 238 -7.74 -9.71 13.20
C MET A 238 -7.49 -8.69 14.32
N GLY A 239 -8.05 -7.48 14.24
CA GLY A 239 -7.82 -6.42 15.23
C GLY A 239 -6.45 -5.76 15.14
N VAL A 240 -5.74 -5.89 14.01
CA VAL A 240 -4.38 -5.34 13.81
C VAL A 240 -4.37 -4.12 12.89
N ALA A 241 -5.52 -3.71 12.37
CA ALA A 241 -5.65 -2.54 11.51
C ALA A 241 -7.02 -1.85 11.61
N LEU A 242 -7.02 -0.56 11.24
CA LEU A 242 -8.23 0.16 10.84
C LEU A 242 -8.25 0.32 9.31
N GLN A 243 -9.42 0.57 8.73
CA GLN A 243 -9.60 0.75 7.29
C GLN A 243 -10.49 1.96 7.03
N VAL A 244 -10.09 2.76 6.04
CA VAL A 244 -10.89 3.84 5.45
C VAL A 244 -11.06 3.54 3.96
N ASP A 245 -12.31 3.39 3.54
CA ASP A 245 -12.62 3.00 2.17
C ASP A 245 -12.33 4.12 1.17
N ARG A 246 -11.81 3.76 0.00
CA ARG A 246 -11.63 4.70 -1.10
C ARG A 246 -12.99 5.26 -1.54
N PRO A 247 -13.18 6.58 -1.52
CA PRO A 247 -14.44 7.18 -1.92
C PRO A 247 -14.63 7.10 -3.43
N VAL A 248 -15.89 7.07 -3.85
CA VAL A 248 -16.31 7.01 -5.26
C VAL A 248 -17.25 8.17 -5.56
N PRO A 249 -16.75 9.43 -5.53
CA PRO A 249 -17.55 10.58 -5.88
C PRO A 249 -18.04 10.55 -7.33
N GLU A 250 -19.14 11.28 -7.58
CA GLU A 250 -19.56 11.66 -8.92
C GLU A 250 -18.62 12.74 -9.50
N ASP A 251 -18.66 12.93 -10.83
CA ASP A 251 -17.81 13.89 -11.52
C ASP A 251 -18.08 15.32 -11.00
N GLY A 252 -17.03 16.01 -10.53
CA GLY A 252 -17.10 17.35 -9.94
C GLY A 252 -17.15 17.38 -8.41
N GLU A 253 -17.44 16.25 -7.75
CA GLU A 253 -17.49 16.14 -6.29
C GLU A 253 -16.16 15.69 -5.67
N GLU A 254 -15.12 15.48 -6.49
CA GLU A 254 -13.82 14.97 -6.03
C GLU A 254 -13.18 15.83 -4.93
N PRO A 255 -13.19 17.19 -4.99
CA PRO A 255 -12.58 17.99 -3.92
C PRO A 255 -13.24 17.76 -2.55
N ALA A 256 -14.57 17.66 -2.50
CA ALA A 256 -15.30 17.41 -1.26
C ALA A 256 -15.03 15.99 -0.73
N ALA A 257 -15.00 14.99 -1.63
CA ALA A 257 -14.67 13.62 -1.27
C ALA A 257 -13.22 13.48 -0.76
N MET A 258 -12.26 14.19 -1.36
CA MET A 258 -10.88 14.22 -0.87
C MET A 258 -10.79 14.80 0.54
N GLN A 259 -11.50 15.89 0.82
CA GLN A 259 -11.50 16.51 2.14
C GLN A 259 -12.14 15.59 3.19
N GLN A 260 -13.27 14.95 2.85
CA GLN A 260 -13.93 14.01 3.75
C GLN A 260 -13.05 12.79 4.02
N TYR A 261 -12.45 12.20 2.97
CA TYR A 261 -11.53 11.08 3.10
C TYR A 261 -10.31 11.44 3.96
N ARG A 262 -9.69 12.59 3.73
CA ARG A 262 -8.56 13.10 4.54
C ARG A 262 -8.91 13.22 6.03
N LYS A 263 -10.16 13.52 6.37
CA LYS A 263 -10.64 13.64 7.75
C LYS A 263 -10.95 12.28 8.40
N GLU A 264 -11.35 11.30 7.60
CA GLU A 264 -11.67 9.95 8.06
C GLU A 264 -10.42 9.11 8.32
N VAL A 265 -9.39 9.28 7.48
CA VAL A 265 -8.04 8.73 7.67
C VAL A 265 -7.39 9.32 8.92
#